data_AF-A0A3M6CKI6-F1
#
_entry.id   AF-A0A3M6CKI6-F1
#
_cell.length_a   1.000
_cell.length_b   1.000
_cell.length_c   1.000
_cell.angle_alpha   90.00
_cell.angle_beta   90.00
_cell.angle_gamma   90.00
#
_symmetry.space_group_name_H-M   'P 1'
#
loop_
_entity.id
_entity.type
_entity.pdbx_description
1 polymer ?
#
loop_
_entity_poly.entity_id
_entity_poly.type
_entity_poly.pdbx_seq_one_letter_code
_entity_poly.pdbx_strand_id
1 'polypeptide(L)'
;MDQWIDWQATDLNKSWGYAFMSLVRHSVAHQDPDALAAGCRQWNRHMEILDRQLDATGAYVSGSEFSLADIPIGLSVNRWFETPLSHPDFPAVKAYYERLSERPGYRLHGRNGTP
;
A
#
# COMPACT_ATOMS: atom_id res chain seq x y z
N MET A 1 -0.76 17.30 -1.49
CA MET A 1 -1.92 16.49 -1.10
C MET A 1 -2.51 15.80 -2.32
N ASP A 2 -3.11 16.54 -3.25
CA ASP A 2 -3.74 15.99 -4.49
C ASP A 2 -2.83 15.04 -5.27
N GLN A 3 -1.54 15.36 -5.41
CA GLN A 3 -0.54 14.51 -6.05
C GLN A 3 -0.55 13.05 -5.53
N TRP A 4 -0.74 12.84 -4.22
CA TRP A 4 -0.73 11.50 -3.62
C TRP A 4 -2.04 10.76 -3.83
N ILE A 5 -3.17 11.49 -3.95
CA ILE A 5 -4.46 10.91 -4.32
C ILE A 5 -4.40 10.43 -5.78
N ASP A 6 -3.92 11.29 -6.68
CA ASP A 6 -3.81 10.97 -8.10
C ASP A 6 -2.82 9.85 -8.35
N TRP A 7 -1.65 9.91 -7.72
CA TRP A 7 -0.63 8.86 -7.81
C TRP A 7 -1.12 7.52 -7.27
N GLN A 8 -1.88 7.53 -6.16
CA GLN A 8 -2.47 6.31 -5.63
C GLN A 8 -3.38 5.64 -6.66
N ALA A 9 -4.25 6.41 -7.31
CA ALA A 9 -5.23 5.89 -8.25
C ALA A 9 -4.61 5.47 -9.59
N THR A 10 -3.57 6.18 -10.05
CA THR A 10 -3.04 6.02 -11.41
C THR A 10 -1.82 5.10 -11.51
N ASP A 11 -0.97 5.08 -10.49
CA ASP A 11 0.30 4.34 -10.49
C ASP A 11 0.29 3.20 -9.47
N LEU A 12 0.13 3.53 -8.18
CA LEU A 12 0.22 2.54 -7.10
C LEU A 12 -0.87 1.46 -7.25
N ASN A 13 -2.13 1.85 -7.53
CA ASN A 13 -3.22 0.90 -7.69
C ASN A 13 -3.00 -0.07 -8.86
N LYS A 14 -2.48 0.43 -9.98
CA LYS A 14 -2.18 -0.43 -11.14
C LYS A 14 -1.03 -1.40 -10.85
N SER A 15 -0.06 -0.99 -10.04
CA SER A 15 1.14 -1.79 -9.76
C SER A 15 0.85 -3.15 -9.11
N TRP A 16 -0.23 -3.28 -8.33
CA TRP A 16 -0.56 -4.53 -7.64
C TRP A 16 -1.50 -5.44 -8.40
N GLY A 17 -2.08 -5.00 -9.53
CA GLY A 17 -3.22 -5.66 -10.17
C GLY A 17 -3.02 -7.17 -10.36
N TYR A 18 -1.90 -7.57 -10.97
CA TYR A 18 -1.61 -8.99 -11.20
C TYR A 18 -1.38 -9.75 -9.88
N ALA A 19 -0.52 -9.23 -9.00
CA ALA A 19 -0.16 -9.88 -7.75
C ALA A 19 -1.39 -10.09 -6.84
N PHE A 20 -2.26 -9.09 -6.73
CA PHE A 20 -3.49 -9.17 -5.95
C PHE A 20 -4.49 -10.18 -6.54
N MET A 21 -4.68 -10.17 -7.87
CA MET A 21 -5.55 -11.13 -8.54
C MET A 21 -5.05 -12.58 -8.41
N SER A 22 -3.73 -12.77 -8.38
CA SER A 22 -3.08 -14.06 -8.21
C SER A 22 -3.16 -14.57 -6.77
N LEU A 23 -2.68 -13.76 -5.81
CA LEU A 23 -2.44 -14.19 -4.42
C LEU A 23 -3.66 -14.09 -3.51
N VAL A 24 -4.54 -13.12 -3.75
CA VAL A 24 -5.72 -12.89 -2.90
C VAL A 24 -6.99 -13.41 -3.56
N ARG A 25 -7.15 -13.17 -4.86
CA ARG A 25 -8.36 -13.61 -5.60
C ARG A 25 -8.23 -15.00 -6.21
N HIS A 26 -7.04 -15.60 -6.21
CA HIS A 26 -6.77 -16.92 -6.78
C HIS A 26 -7.33 -17.08 -8.20
N SER A 27 -7.22 -16.02 -9.01
CA SER A 27 -7.76 -16.02 -10.37
C SER A 27 -7.00 -17.02 -11.25
N VAL A 28 -7.72 -17.91 -11.92
CA VAL A 28 -7.14 -18.89 -12.85
C VAL A 28 -6.37 -18.24 -14.01
N ALA A 29 -6.72 -17.00 -14.37
CA ALA A 29 -6.04 -16.22 -15.39
C ALA A 29 -4.73 -15.57 -14.91
N HIS A 30 -4.43 -15.64 -13.61
CA HIS A 30 -3.30 -14.96 -12.97
C HIS A 30 -2.40 -15.95 -12.22
N GLN A 31 -2.00 -17.04 -12.87
CA GLN A 31 -1.17 -18.11 -12.28
C GLN A 31 0.20 -18.26 -12.96
N ASP A 32 0.58 -17.32 -13.83
CA ASP A 32 1.91 -17.31 -14.42
C ASP A 32 2.93 -16.84 -13.36
N PRO A 33 3.93 -17.68 -13.00
CA PRO A 33 4.88 -17.37 -11.94
C PRO A 33 5.77 -16.18 -12.27
N ASP A 34 6.12 -15.95 -13.54
CA ASP A 34 6.98 -14.84 -13.95
C ASP A 34 6.21 -13.52 -13.90
N ALA A 35 4.95 -13.54 -14.34
CA ALA A 35 4.05 -12.40 -14.24
C ALA A 35 3.72 -12.03 -12.79
N LEU A 36 3.51 -13.03 -11.93
CA LEU A 36 3.36 -12.83 -10.48
C LEU A 36 4.60 -12.18 -9.88
N ALA A 37 5.79 -12.74 -10.16
CA ALA A 37 7.03 -12.20 -9.65
C ALA A 37 7.28 -10.76 -10.14
N ALA A 38 6.95 -10.46 -11.40
CA ALA A 38 7.01 -9.10 -11.94
C ALA A 38 6.04 -8.14 -11.25
N GLY A 39 4.78 -8.56 -11.03
CA GLY A 39 3.78 -7.78 -10.30
C GLY A 39 4.21 -7.46 -8.87
N CYS A 40 4.72 -8.46 -8.13
CA CYS A 40 5.25 -8.24 -6.77
C CYS A 40 6.42 -7.25 -6.77
N ARG A 41 7.37 -7.36 -7.72
CA ARG A 41 8.48 -6.39 -7.84
C ARG A 41 7.98 -4.98 -8.15
N GLN A 42 7.00 -4.85 -9.05
CA GLN A 42 6.47 -3.55 -9.43
C GLN A 42 5.73 -2.88 -8.26
N TRP A 43 4.94 -3.64 -7.51
CA TRP A 43 4.27 -3.13 -6.32
C TRP A 43 5.28 -2.70 -5.25
N ASN A 44 6.26 -3.55 -4.93
CA ASN A 44 7.30 -3.22 -3.95
C ASN A 44 8.10 -1.96 -4.33
N ARG A 45 8.35 -1.71 -5.62
CA ARG A 45 8.96 -0.46 -6.09
C ARG A 45 8.12 0.79 -5.77
N HIS A 46 6.79 0.70 -5.87
CA HIS A 46 5.94 1.84 -5.51
C HIS A 46 5.86 2.02 -3.99
N MET A 47 5.89 0.92 -3.23
CA MET A 47 6.00 0.98 -1.77
C MET A 47 7.31 1.61 -1.30
N GLU A 48 8.43 1.40 -2.00
CA GLU A 48 9.70 2.08 -1.73
C GLU A 48 9.60 3.61 -1.96
N ILE A 49 8.88 4.06 -2.99
CA ILE A 49 8.62 5.49 -3.22
C ILE A 49 7.82 6.07 -2.04
N LEU A 50 6.80 5.35 -1.60
CA LEU A 50 5.99 5.75 -0.45
C LEU A 50 6.81 5.77 0.85
N ASP A 51 7.66 4.77 1.07
CA ASP A 51 8.53 4.69 2.26
C ASP A 51 9.45 5.91 2.35
N ARG A 52 10.11 6.26 1.23
CA ARG A 52 10.95 7.47 1.16
C ARG A 52 10.17 8.75 1.43
N GLN A 53 8.92 8.85 0.95
CA GLN A 53 8.08 10.00 1.24
C GLN A 53 7.73 10.10 2.72
N LEU A 54 7.34 8.97 3.33
CA LEU A 54 6.96 8.92 4.73
C LEU A 54 8.14 9.16 5.66
N ASP A 55 9.34 8.74 5.26
CA ASP A 55 10.58 9.07 5.93
C ASP A 55 10.84 10.58 5.87
N ALA A 56 10.70 11.19 4.68
CA ALA A 56 10.91 12.62 4.49
C ALA A 56 9.92 13.49 5.28
N THR A 57 8.67 13.07 5.46
CA THR A 57 7.69 13.82 6.27
C THR A 57 7.74 13.47 7.75
N GLY A 58 8.27 12.30 8.10
CA GLY A 58 8.27 11.74 9.46
C GLY A 58 6.87 11.44 10.02
N ALA A 59 5.81 11.63 9.23
CA ALA A 59 4.43 11.69 9.71
C ALA A 59 3.44 11.09 8.70
N TYR A 60 2.75 11.92 7.93
CA TYR A 60 1.70 11.53 6.98
C TYR A 60 2.17 11.79 5.55
N VAL A 61 1.46 11.23 4.56
CA VAL A 61 1.96 11.23 3.18
C VAL A 61 2.15 12.65 2.62
N SER A 62 1.37 13.61 3.10
CA SER A 62 1.44 15.02 2.65
C SER A 62 2.12 15.97 3.64
N GLY A 63 2.62 15.51 4.79
CA GLY A 63 3.26 16.37 5.78
C GLY A 63 3.05 15.91 7.23
N SER A 64 3.10 16.85 8.17
CA SER A 64 3.00 16.58 9.62
C SER A 64 1.60 16.24 10.12
N GLU A 65 0.57 16.57 9.34
CA GLU A 65 -0.84 16.39 9.73
C GLU A 65 -1.57 15.41 8.82
N PHE A 66 -2.53 14.68 9.39
CA PHE A 66 -3.38 13.75 8.64
C PHE A 66 -4.23 14.52 7.63
N SER A 67 -4.27 14.04 6.39
CA SER A 67 -4.95 14.68 5.27
C SER A 67 -5.85 13.70 4.53
N LEU A 68 -6.62 14.22 3.56
CA LEU A 68 -7.46 13.38 2.71
C LEU A 68 -6.65 12.33 1.94
N ALA A 69 -5.40 12.63 1.56
CA ALA A 69 -4.52 11.71 0.85
C ALA A 69 -4.16 10.46 1.66
N ASP A 70 -4.19 10.55 2.98
CA ASP A 70 -3.87 9.44 3.87
C ASP A 70 -4.95 8.35 3.88
N ILE A 71 -6.17 8.66 3.44
CA ILE A 71 -7.24 7.66 3.33
C ILE A 71 -6.92 6.62 2.23
N PRO A 72 -6.79 7.00 0.94
CA PRO A 72 -6.50 6.03 -0.11
C PRO A 72 -5.10 5.41 0.04
N ILE A 73 -4.11 6.17 0.52
CA ILE A 73 -2.76 5.65 0.79
C ILE A 73 -2.78 4.64 1.93
N GLY A 74 -3.43 4.95 3.05
CA GLY A 74 -3.56 4.04 4.19
C GLY A 74 -4.25 2.73 3.83
N LEU A 75 -5.31 2.77 3.00
CA LEU A 75 -5.96 1.56 2.50
C LEU A 75 -5.06 0.75 1.56
N SER A 76 -4.24 1.42 0.75
CA SER A 76 -3.27 0.77 -0.13
C SER A 76 -2.15 0.08 0.66
N VAL A 77 -1.67 0.72 1.73
CA VAL A 77 -0.69 0.13 2.66
C VAL A 77 -1.27 -1.10 3.36
N ASN A 78 -2.52 -1.03 3.82
CA ASN A 78 -3.20 -2.18 4.41
C ASN A 78 -3.25 -3.35 3.42
N ARG A 79 -3.71 -3.09 2.19
CA ARG A 79 -3.77 -4.12 1.14
C ARG A 79 -2.43 -4.78 0.88
N TRP A 80 -1.36 -3.99 0.88
CA TRP A 80 -0.01 -4.52 0.69
C TRP A 80 0.40 -5.45 1.83
N PHE A 81 0.22 -5.04 3.09
CA PHE A 81 0.52 -5.88 4.26
C PHE A 81 -0.32 -7.17 4.33
N GLU A 82 -1.59 -7.09 3.96
CA GLU A 82 -2.52 -8.24 4.02
C GLU A 82 -2.39 -9.19 2.81
N THR A 83 -1.66 -8.79 1.76
CA THR A 83 -1.41 -9.68 0.61
C THR A 83 -0.21 -10.60 0.93
N PRO A 84 -0.29 -11.92 0.69
CA PRO A 84 0.76 -12.87 1.04
C PRO A 84 1.91 -12.86 0.00
N LEU A 85 2.59 -11.72 -0.14
CA LEU A 85 3.84 -11.58 -0.89
C LEU A 85 5.03 -11.40 0.07
N SER A 86 6.25 -11.42 -0.47
CA SER A 86 7.42 -11.01 0.32
C SER A 86 7.43 -9.49 0.47
N HIS A 87 7.41 -9.02 1.71
CA HIS A 87 7.49 -7.61 2.09
C HIS A 87 8.95 -7.23 2.40
N PRO A 88 9.61 -6.39 1.57
CA PRO A 88 10.86 -5.76 1.96
C PRO A 88 10.67 -4.91 3.22
N ASP A 89 11.76 -4.68 3.94
CA ASP A 89 11.72 -3.83 5.14
C ASP A 89 11.57 -2.35 4.75
N PHE A 90 10.39 -1.81 5.00
CA PHE A 90 10.01 -0.41 4.77
C PHE A 90 9.59 0.20 6.10
N PRO A 91 10.55 0.68 6.92
CA PRO A 91 10.29 1.07 8.30
C PRO A 91 9.38 2.29 8.41
N ALA A 92 9.42 3.24 7.47
CA ALA A 92 8.55 4.41 7.49
C ALA A 92 7.11 4.04 7.10
N VAL A 93 6.91 3.14 6.14
CA VAL A 93 5.59 2.54 5.84
C VAL A 93 5.03 1.81 7.06
N LYS A 94 5.85 1.01 7.75
CA LYS A 94 5.43 0.29 8.95
C LYS A 94 5.04 1.26 10.08
N ALA A 95 5.85 2.28 10.35
CA ALA A 95 5.55 3.30 11.36
C ALA A 95 4.28 4.08 11.03
N TYR A 96 4.07 4.41 9.75
CA TYR A 96 2.85 5.04 9.26
C TYR A 96 1.62 4.15 9.46
N TYR A 97 1.72 2.86 9.15
CA TYR A 97 0.65 1.88 9.35
C TYR A 97 0.22 1.76 10.82
N GLU A 98 1.19 1.74 11.74
CA GLU A 98 0.93 1.77 13.18
C GLU A 98 0.30 3.10 13.63
N ARG A 99 0.82 4.24 13.16
CA ARG A 99 0.25 5.57 13.45
C ARG A 99 -1.20 5.69 12.99
N LEU A 100 -1.53 5.22 11.78
CA LEU A 100 -2.91 5.21 11.31
C LEU A 100 -3.81 4.35 12.19
N SER A 101 -3.29 3.30 12.81
CA SER A 101 -4.02 2.39 13.71
C SER A 101 -4.44 3.02 15.04
N GLU A 102 -3.93 4.21 15.36
CA GLU A 102 -4.43 5.03 16.47
C GLU A 102 -5.83 5.59 16.18
N ARG A 103 -6.22 5.67 14.90
CA ARG A 103 -7.50 6.24 14.45
C ARG A 103 -8.59 5.16 14.43
N PRO A 104 -9.70 5.32 15.18
CA PRO A 104 -10.77 4.30 15.21
C PRO A 104 -11.35 3.95 13.84
N GLY A 105 -11.54 4.95 12.97
CA GLY A 105 -12.04 4.72 11.61
C GLY A 105 -11.09 3.88 10.75
N TYR A 106 -9.77 4.03 10.93
CA TYR A 106 -8.80 3.22 10.19
C TYR A 106 -8.78 1.77 10.69
N ARG A 107 -8.87 1.53 12.00
CA ARG A 107 -9.02 0.16 12.53
C ARG A 107 -10.29 -0.51 12.05
N LEU A 108 -11.38 0.25 11.93
CA LEU A 108 -12.67 -0.29 11.49
C LEU A 108 -12.71 -0.62 9.99
N HIS A 109 -12.14 0.24 9.15
CA HIS A 109 -12.32 0.17 7.69
C HIS A 109 -11.06 -0.16 6.89
N GLY A 110 -9.86 0.05 7.46
CA GLY A 110 -8.58 -0.25 6.83
C GLY A 110 -7.96 -1.50 7.43
N ARG A 111 -7.40 -1.39 8.64
CA ARG A 111 -6.74 -2.48 9.35
C ARG A 111 -7.73 -3.40 10.07
N ASN A 112 -8.58 -4.06 9.28
CA ASN A 112 -9.65 -4.94 9.76
C ASN A 112 -9.48 -6.40 9.30
N GLY A 113 -8.29 -6.78 8.83
CA GLY A 113 -7.98 -8.14 8.37
C GLY A 113 -8.52 -8.47 6.98
N THR A 114 -8.91 -7.46 6.19
CA THR A 114 -9.34 -7.63 4.80
C THR A 114 -8.38 -6.92 3.84
N PRO A 115 -7.85 -7.61 2.80
CA PRO A 115 -7.08 -7.00 1.71
C PRO A 115 -7.91 -6.16 0.72
#